data_AF-A0A8U0A171-F1
#
_entry.id   AF-A0A8U0A171-F1
#
_cell.length_a   1.000
_cell.length_b   1.000
_cell.length_c   1.000
_cell.angle_alpha   90.00
_cell.angle_beta   90.00
_cell.angle_gamma   90.00
#
_symmetry.space_group_name_H-M   'P 1'
#
loop_
_entity.id
_entity.type
_entity.pdbx_description
1 polymer ?
#
loop_
_entity_poly.entity_id
_entity_poly.type
_entity_poly.pdbx_seq_one_letter_code
_entity_poly.pdbx_strand_id
1 'polypeptide(L)'
;MRDRDSDRTPLTDRHLTSTPETAYFWGRVAGDGTVTTDRVTVRVGDETALDAVAGIVGADAREHTEHTVAAHESAHDATVVRYEEAYELRIPVSPSFAQRATDVGVVTGTDAPENRRFDGFDDHRQQLVRGLLEACGTVCFRESSASVGISFVHDDARLLEALRSLLGDAAPEIPTAELSESSSGGYWFGLASDADPAAFARWVYAGSDDSELYAADRRRKLRRSVERAMGGGVDSLSFSER
;
A
#
# COMPACT_ATOMS: atom_id res chain seq x y z
N MET A 1 26.02 -4.08 27.61
CA MET A 1 25.42 -3.87 26.29
C MET A 1 24.24 -4.83 26.22
N ARG A 2 23.03 -4.37 26.55
CA ARG A 2 21.84 -5.22 26.51
C ARG A 2 21.51 -5.48 25.05
N ASP A 3 21.28 -6.75 24.73
CA ASP A 3 20.92 -7.22 23.41
C ASP A 3 19.54 -6.67 23.04
N ARG A 4 19.50 -5.57 22.28
CA ARG A 4 18.26 -4.89 21.87
C ARG A 4 17.38 -5.72 20.92
N ASP A 5 17.85 -6.91 20.51
CA ASP A 5 17.12 -7.80 19.62
C ASP A 5 16.20 -8.79 20.37
N SER A 6 16.33 -8.88 21.70
CA SER A 6 15.68 -9.93 22.51
C SER A 6 14.24 -9.64 22.95
N ASP A 7 13.69 -8.46 22.67
CA ASP A 7 12.32 -8.05 23.06
C ASP A 7 11.36 -7.91 21.86
N ARG A 8 11.80 -8.34 20.67
CA ARG A 8 10.98 -8.27 19.46
C ARG A 8 10.04 -9.46 19.40
N THR A 9 8.73 -9.21 19.43
CA THR A 9 7.75 -10.26 19.17
C THR A 9 7.85 -10.65 17.68
N PRO A 10 8.26 -11.89 17.36
CA PRO A 10 8.37 -12.30 15.96
C PRO A 10 6.98 -12.50 15.35
N LEU A 11 6.88 -12.35 14.03
CA LEU A 11 5.65 -12.74 13.35
C LEU A 11 5.41 -14.25 13.50
N THR A 12 4.18 -14.59 13.85
CA THR A 12 3.66 -15.95 13.95
C THR A 12 2.56 -16.21 12.92
N ASP A 13 2.13 -17.46 12.77
CA ASP A 13 1.15 -17.89 11.75
C ASP A 13 -0.19 -17.16 11.79
N ARG A 14 -0.55 -16.56 12.92
CA ARG A 14 -1.73 -15.69 13.01
C ARG A 14 -1.65 -14.52 12.02
N HIS A 15 -0.46 -14.01 11.70
CA HIS A 15 -0.27 -12.90 10.76
C HIS A 15 -0.35 -13.34 9.29
N LEU A 16 -0.46 -14.64 9.02
CA LEU A 16 -0.79 -15.21 7.72
C LEU A 16 -2.27 -15.59 7.63
N THR A 17 -3.02 -15.48 8.74
CA THR A 17 -4.47 -15.68 8.73
C THR A 17 -5.11 -14.47 8.06
N SER A 18 -6.06 -14.72 7.17
CA SER A 18 -6.80 -13.66 6.49
C SER A 18 -7.65 -12.88 7.49
N THR A 19 -7.24 -11.64 7.77
CA THR A 19 -8.00 -10.64 8.52
C THR A 19 -7.85 -9.29 7.80
N PRO A 20 -8.70 -8.29 8.07
CA PRO A 20 -8.54 -6.95 7.51
C PRO A 20 -7.15 -6.35 7.79
N GLU A 21 -6.65 -6.56 9.01
CA GLU A 21 -5.34 -6.11 9.48
C GLU A 21 -4.19 -6.76 8.70
N THR A 22 -4.19 -8.08 8.59
CA THR A 22 -3.11 -8.80 7.91
C THR A 22 -3.15 -8.55 6.40
N ALA A 23 -4.34 -8.40 5.81
CA ALA A 23 -4.50 -8.00 4.42
C ALA A 23 -3.88 -6.62 4.16
N TYR A 24 -4.19 -5.62 4.99
CA TYR A 24 -3.58 -4.29 4.90
C TYR A 24 -2.05 -4.37 5.04
N PHE A 25 -1.56 -5.07 6.08
CA PHE A 25 -0.13 -5.27 6.31
C PHE A 25 0.59 -5.90 5.11
N TRP A 26 0.07 -6.98 4.55
CA TRP A 26 0.69 -7.65 3.42
C TRP A 26 0.61 -6.82 2.13
N GLY A 27 -0.41 -5.99 1.96
CA GLY A 27 -0.46 -5.03 0.86
C GLY A 27 0.64 -3.99 0.96
N ARG A 28 0.95 -3.51 2.17
CA ARG A 28 2.07 -2.61 2.43
C ARG A 28 3.41 -3.28 2.11
N VAL A 29 3.64 -4.47 2.67
CA VAL A 29 4.87 -5.25 2.46
C VAL A 29 5.07 -5.58 0.99
N ALA A 30 4.01 -5.98 0.29
CA ALA A 30 4.09 -6.33 -1.12
C ALA A 30 4.32 -5.12 -2.04
N GLY A 31 3.98 -3.90 -1.61
CA GLY A 31 4.16 -2.70 -2.44
C GLY A 31 5.47 -1.95 -2.17
N ASP A 32 5.95 -1.92 -0.93
CA ASP A 32 7.15 -1.17 -0.53
C ASP A 32 7.82 -1.79 0.72
N GLY A 33 8.02 -3.11 0.64
CA GLY A 33 8.64 -3.90 1.68
C GLY A 33 9.41 -5.07 1.10
N THR A 34 10.03 -5.84 1.99
CA THR A 34 10.76 -7.06 1.62
C THR A 34 10.54 -8.15 2.66
N VAL A 35 10.59 -9.39 2.22
CA VAL A 35 10.62 -10.56 3.11
C VAL A 35 11.91 -11.31 2.84
N THR A 36 12.69 -11.56 3.89
CA THR A 36 13.86 -12.42 3.85
C THR A 36 13.66 -13.59 4.82
N THR A 37 14.64 -14.48 4.92
CA THR A 37 14.60 -15.64 5.80
C THR A 37 14.57 -15.30 7.29
N ASP A 38 14.97 -14.09 7.67
CA ASP A 38 15.12 -13.65 9.07
C ASP A 38 14.29 -12.41 9.42
N ARG A 39 13.76 -11.67 8.43
CA ARG A 39 12.98 -10.45 8.69
C ARG A 39 11.93 -10.17 7.62
N VAL A 40 10.93 -9.39 8.03
CA VAL A 40 10.06 -8.62 7.14
C VAL A 40 10.38 -7.14 7.32
N THR A 41 10.49 -6.40 6.22
CA THR A 41 10.59 -4.95 6.23
C THR A 41 9.37 -4.34 5.57
N VAL A 42 8.92 -3.21 6.11
CA VAL A 42 7.81 -2.43 5.56
C VAL A 42 8.10 -0.96 5.78
N ARG A 43 7.94 -0.17 4.72
CA ARG A 43 8.06 1.29 4.78
C ARG A 43 6.69 1.93 4.81
N VAL A 44 6.54 3.03 5.53
CA VAL A 44 5.33 3.86 5.59
C VAL A 44 5.68 5.35 5.58
N GLY A 45 4.79 6.16 5.01
CA GLY A 45 5.06 7.58 4.76
C GLY A 45 4.47 8.55 5.81
N ASP A 46 3.72 8.05 6.78
CA ASP A 46 3.16 8.89 7.86
C ASP A 46 2.97 8.08 9.16
N GLU A 47 2.85 8.80 10.28
CA GLU A 47 2.71 8.21 11.61
C GLU A 47 1.42 7.38 11.77
N THR A 48 0.34 7.71 11.07
CA THR A 48 -0.91 6.94 11.15
C THR A 48 -0.73 5.54 10.58
N ALA A 49 -0.09 5.43 9.40
CA ALA A 49 0.25 4.12 8.85
C ALA A 49 1.29 3.39 9.70
N LEU A 50 2.24 4.10 10.32
CA LEU A 50 3.19 3.52 11.26
C LEU A 50 2.49 2.89 12.45
N ASP A 51 1.60 3.63 13.11
CA ASP A 51 0.86 3.14 14.27
C ASP A 51 -0.04 1.95 13.89
N ALA A 52 -0.71 2.01 12.73
CA ALA A 52 -1.49 0.90 12.22
C ALA A 52 -0.63 -0.37 12.02
N VAL A 53 0.48 -0.27 11.28
CA VAL A 53 1.38 -1.41 11.03
C VAL A 53 1.98 -1.94 12.33
N ALA A 54 2.45 -1.07 13.22
CA ALA A 54 3.03 -1.45 14.50
C ALA A 54 2.02 -2.18 15.39
N GLY A 55 0.77 -1.71 15.43
CA GLY A 55 -0.32 -2.34 16.16
C GLY A 55 -0.61 -3.77 15.67
N ILE A 56 -0.57 -4.00 14.36
CA ILE A 56 -0.81 -5.32 13.75
C ILE A 56 0.25 -6.33 14.19
N VAL A 57 1.52 -5.90 14.21
CA VAL A 57 2.64 -6.80 14.51
C VAL A 57 2.98 -6.84 16.02
N GLY A 58 2.27 -6.05 16.83
CA GLY A 58 2.50 -5.95 18.28
C GLY A 58 3.86 -5.35 18.63
N ALA A 59 4.37 -4.44 17.79
CA ALA A 59 5.64 -3.73 18.02
C ALA A 59 5.39 -2.36 18.64
N ASP A 60 6.33 -1.89 19.47
CA ASP A 60 6.40 -0.47 19.78
C ASP A 60 6.98 0.29 18.58
N ALA A 61 6.12 1.07 17.92
CA ALA A 61 6.46 1.87 16.74
C ALA A 61 7.71 2.74 16.94
N ARG A 62 7.97 3.22 18.16
CA ARG A 62 9.07 4.16 18.42
C ARG A 62 10.41 3.50 18.70
N GLU A 63 10.41 2.22 19.07
CA GLU A 63 11.63 1.48 19.39
C GLU A 63 12.20 0.68 18.20
N HIS A 64 11.39 0.45 17.17
CA HIS A 64 11.69 -0.51 16.10
C HIS A 64 11.66 0.07 14.69
N THR A 65 11.67 1.39 14.61
CA THR A 65 11.52 2.13 13.35
C THR A 65 12.75 2.97 13.07
N GLU A 66 13.25 2.88 11.84
CA GLU A 66 14.17 3.86 11.31
C GLU A 66 13.36 4.98 10.65
N HIS A 67 13.49 6.21 11.17
CA HIS A 67 12.85 7.39 10.62
C HIS A 67 13.82 8.15 9.73
N THR A 68 13.44 8.36 8.47
CA THR A 68 14.18 9.15 7.48
C THR A 68 13.31 10.27 6.96
N VAL A 69 13.91 11.45 6.73
CA VAL A 69 13.25 12.58 6.07
C VAL A 69 14.02 12.91 4.79
N ALA A 70 13.36 12.79 3.63
CA ALA A 70 13.93 13.13 2.33
C ALA A 70 13.38 14.48 1.85
N ALA A 71 14.24 15.32 1.28
CA ALA A 71 13.85 16.58 0.68
C ALA A 71 13.82 16.44 -0.85
N HIS A 72 12.68 16.76 -1.47
CA HIS A 72 12.46 16.70 -2.90
C HIS A 72 12.04 18.07 -3.43
N GLU A 73 12.75 18.57 -4.44
CA GLU A 73 12.28 19.72 -5.19
C GLU A 73 11.03 19.35 -5.99
N SER A 74 10.02 20.22 -5.96
CA SER A 74 8.81 20.00 -6.74
C SER A 74 9.14 20.04 -8.22
N ALA A 75 8.75 18.99 -8.95
CA ALA A 75 8.94 18.89 -10.40
C ALA A 75 8.26 20.04 -11.19
N HIS A 76 7.29 20.74 -10.58
CA HIS A 76 6.60 21.87 -11.18
C HIS A 76 7.18 23.23 -10.77
N ASP A 77 7.92 23.29 -9.67
CA ASP A 77 8.50 24.52 -9.13
C ASP A 77 9.69 24.18 -8.21
N ALA A 78 10.91 24.32 -8.72
CA ALA A 78 12.14 24.00 -7.97
C ALA A 78 12.38 24.91 -6.76
N THR A 79 11.62 26.00 -6.59
CA THR A 79 11.65 26.83 -5.37
C THR A 79 10.84 26.22 -4.22
N VAL A 80 9.99 25.24 -4.52
CA VAL A 80 9.19 24.50 -3.55
C VAL A 80 9.90 23.19 -3.21
N VAL A 81 10.38 23.08 -1.98
CA VAL A 81 10.91 21.84 -1.42
C VAL A 81 9.80 21.12 -0.65
N ARG A 82 9.59 19.85 -0.96
CA ARG A 82 8.72 18.93 -0.23
C ARG A 82 9.58 18.03 0.65
N TYR A 83 9.16 17.84 1.89
CA TYR A 83 9.75 16.86 2.76
C TYR A 83 8.84 15.62 2.75
N GLU A 84 9.43 14.47 2.52
CA GLU A 84 8.77 13.18 2.62
C GLU A 84 9.37 12.43 3.80
N GLU A 85 8.52 12.15 4.79
CA GLU A 85 8.86 11.30 5.92
C GLU A 85 8.70 9.84 5.49
N ALA A 86 9.64 9.00 5.92
CA ALA A 86 9.60 7.56 5.71
C ALA A 86 10.02 6.85 6.98
N TYR A 87 9.20 5.89 7.38
CA TYR A 87 9.39 5.05 8.56
C TYR A 87 9.56 3.61 8.10
N GLU A 88 10.71 3.02 8.36
CA GLU A 88 10.99 1.61 8.05
C GLU A 88 10.92 0.76 9.31
N LEU A 89 9.95 -0.15 9.38
CA LEU A 89 9.87 -1.15 10.44
C LEU A 89 10.59 -2.42 9.99
N ARG A 90 11.38 -2.98 10.90
CA ARG A 90 12.10 -4.25 10.69
C ARG A 90 11.65 -5.27 11.72
N ILE A 91 10.94 -6.27 11.24
CA ILE A 91 10.22 -7.23 12.09
C ILE A 91 10.88 -8.61 11.94
N PRO A 92 11.42 -9.20 13.02
CA PRO A 92 12.04 -10.52 12.95
C PRO A 92 11.02 -11.61 12.61
N VAL A 93 11.46 -12.59 11.83
CA VAL A 93 10.68 -13.79 11.52
C VAL A 93 11.55 -15.04 11.58
N SER A 94 10.93 -16.20 11.75
CA SER A 94 11.62 -17.47 11.56
C SER A 94 11.74 -17.81 10.06
N PRO A 95 12.76 -18.59 9.65
CA PRO A 95 12.85 -19.09 8.27
C PRO A 95 11.61 -19.87 7.85
N SER A 96 10.98 -20.59 8.78
CA SER A 96 9.75 -21.33 8.51
C SER A 96 8.55 -20.41 8.26
N PHE A 97 8.47 -19.26 8.93
CA PHE A 97 7.46 -18.25 8.67
C PHE A 97 7.69 -17.59 7.31
N ALA A 98 8.93 -17.19 7.01
CA ALA A 98 9.29 -16.59 5.73
C ALA A 98 8.89 -17.51 4.55
N GLN A 99 9.16 -18.82 4.65
CA GLN A 99 8.73 -19.78 3.64
C GLN A 99 7.21 -19.81 3.48
N ARG A 100 6.44 -19.83 4.58
CA ARG A 100 4.97 -19.82 4.51
C ARG A 100 4.44 -18.51 3.91
N ALA A 101 5.06 -17.38 4.20
CA ALA A 101 4.73 -16.10 3.57
C ALA A 101 4.95 -16.16 2.04
N THR A 102 6.02 -16.80 1.58
CA THR A 102 6.24 -17.06 0.15
C THR A 102 5.14 -17.94 -0.44
N ASP A 103 4.77 -19.01 0.26
CA ASP A 103 3.77 -19.97 -0.21
C ASP A 103 2.37 -19.35 -0.37
N VAL A 104 2.02 -18.36 0.47
CA VAL A 104 0.74 -17.60 0.37
C VAL A 104 0.83 -16.38 -0.56
N GLY A 105 1.95 -16.20 -1.27
CA GLY A 105 2.06 -15.23 -2.37
C GLY A 105 2.30 -13.77 -1.96
N VAL A 106 2.63 -13.48 -0.70
CA VAL A 106 2.78 -12.09 -0.21
C VAL A 106 4.21 -11.54 -0.31
N VAL A 107 5.17 -12.36 -0.77
CA VAL A 107 6.59 -12.00 -0.90
C VAL A 107 6.90 -11.39 -2.27
N THR A 108 7.66 -10.29 -2.29
CA THR A 108 8.21 -9.58 -3.47
C THR A 108 9.63 -10.05 -3.85
N GLY A 109 10.04 -9.83 -5.11
CA GLY A 109 11.42 -10.03 -5.55
C GLY A 109 11.71 -11.40 -6.16
N THR A 110 12.98 -11.80 -6.19
CA THR A 110 13.45 -13.01 -6.91
C THR A 110 12.92 -14.32 -6.35
N ASP A 111 12.57 -14.34 -5.06
CA ASP A 111 12.03 -15.52 -4.38
C ASP A 111 10.50 -15.61 -4.49
N ALA A 112 9.88 -14.68 -5.22
CA ALA A 112 8.45 -14.68 -5.43
C ALA A 112 7.99 -15.83 -6.33
N PRO A 113 6.85 -16.48 -6.00
CA PRO A 113 6.28 -17.50 -6.85
C PRO A 113 5.92 -16.94 -8.24
N GLU A 114 6.16 -17.72 -9.29
CA GLU A 114 5.86 -17.31 -10.67
C GLU A 114 4.36 -17.01 -10.87
N ASN A 115 3.51 -17.77 -10.21
CA ASN A 115 2.06 -17.60 -10.19
C ASN A 115 1.62 -16.91 -8.91
N ARG A 116 2.18 -15.73 -8.59
CA ARG A 116 1.74 -14.96 -7.41
C ARG A 116 0.23 -14.74 -7.46
N ARG A 117 -0.45 -15.10 -6.37
CA ARG A 117 -1.88 -14.85 -6.15
C ARG A 117 -2.07 -14.28 -4.75
N PHE A 118 -3.14 -13.52 -4.60
CA PHE A 118 -3.58 -12.92 -3.34
C PHE A 118 -4.94 -13.49 -2.90
N ASP A 119 -5.30 -14.65 -3.43
CA ASP A 119 -6.57 -15.35 -3.19
C ASP A 119 -6.82 -15.61 -1.69
N GLY A 120 -5.75 -15.83 -0.91
CA GLY A 120 -5.83 -15.92 0.55
C GLY A 120 -6.44 -14.68 1.25
N PHE A 121 -6.55 -13.54 0.57
CA PHE A 121 -7.11 -12.29 1.07
C PHE A 121 -8.36 -11.83 0.31
N ASP A 122 -9.04 -12.71 -0.44
CA ASP A 122 -10.22 -12.32 -1.21
C ASP A 122 -11.34 -11.70 -0.36
N ASP A 123 -11.56 -12.22 0.86
CA ASP A 123 -12.54 -11.67 1.82
C ASP A 123 -12.13 -10.29 2.37
N HIS A 124 -10.86 -9.92 2.23
CA HIS A 124 -10.27 -8.66 2.72
C HIS A 124 -9.54 -7.90 1.61
N ARG A 125 -10.04 -8.07 0.38
CA ARG A 125 -9.47 -7.52 -0.84
C ARG A 125 -9.27 -6.01 -0.76
N GLN A 126 -10.28 -5.31 -0.23
CA GLN A 126 -10.26 -3.87 -0.10
C GLN A 126 -9.07 -3.39 0.75
N GLN A 127 -8.82 -4.06 1.88
CA GLN A 127 -7.70 -3.74 2.78
C GLN A 127 -6.36 -4.05 2.13
N LEU A 128 -6.26 -5.17 1.41
CA LEU A 128 -5.08 -5.51 0.63
C LEU A 128 -4.77 -4.46 -0.46
N VAL A 129 -5.76 -4.07 -1.26
CA VAL A 129 -5.59 -3.01 -2.28
C VAL A 129 -5.22 -1.69 -1.63
N ARG A 130 -5.81 -1.35 -0.48
CA ARG A 130 -5.45 -0.12 0.24
C ARG A 130 -3.97 -0.12 0.63
N GLY A 131 -3.47 -1.22 1.18
CA GLY A 131 -2.05 -1.37 1.49
C GLY A 131 -1.16 -1.16 0.26
N LEU A 132 -1.50 -1.80 -0.86
CA LEU A 132 -0.77 -1.67 -2.14
C LEU A 132 -0.84 -0.25 -2.72
N LEU A 133 -2.01 0.37 -2.74
CA LEU A 133 -2.22 1.75 -3.22
C LEU A 133 -1.41 2.75 -2.42
N GLU A 134 -1.33 2.55 -1.12
CA GLU A 134 -0.55 3.44 -0.26
C GLU A 134 0.95 3.20 -0.43
N ALA A 135 1.37 2.01 -0.86
CA ALA A 135 2.78 1.60 -0.89
C ALA A 135 3.42 1.91 -2.25
N CYS A 136 2.82 1.42 -3.33
CA CYS A 136 3.31 1.58 -4.69
C CYS A 136 2.35 2.31 -5.64
N GLY A 137 1.23 2.81 -5.10
CA GLY A 137 0.29 3.61 -5.88
C GLY A 137 0.75 5.04 -6.11
N THR A 138 0.19 5.69 -7.11
CA THR A 138 0.37 7.11 -7.43
C THR A 138 -0.99 7.73 -7.73
N VAL A 139 -1.23 8.92 -7.18
CA VAL A 139 -2.42 9.73 -7.46
C VAL A 139 -1.96 11.07 -8.03
N CYS A 140 -2.43 11.36 -9.24
CA CYS A 140 -2.10 12.58 -9.97
C CYS A 140 -3.38 13.28 -10.40
N PHE A 141 -3.54 14.55 -10.03
CA PHE A 141 -4.59 15.40 -10.60
C PHE A 141 -4.04 16.08 -11.86
N ARG A 142 -4.73 15.92 -12.99
CA ARG A 142 -4.40 16.57 -14.26
C ARG A 142 -5.27 17.81 -14.44
N GLU A 143 -4.65 18.99 -14.34
CA GLU A 143 -5.38 20.27 -14.41
C GLU A 143 -6.06 20.49 -15.77
N SER A 144 -5.40 20.12 -16.87
CA SER A 144 -5.90 20.36 -18.23
C SER A 144 -7.21 19.63 -18.56
N SER A 145 -7.51 18.54 -17.85
CA SER A 145 -8.71 17.73 -18.04
C SER A 145 -9.58 17.65 -16.78
N ALA A 146 -9.22 18.37 -15.72
CA ALA A 146 -9.84 18.28 -14.40
C ALA A 146 -10.09 16.81 -13.95
N SER A 147 -9.12 15.93 -14.18
CA SER A 147 -9.27 14.49 -13.94
C SER A 147 -8.22 13.94 -12.99
N VAL A 148 -8.51 12.79 -12.38
CA VAL A 148 -7.58 12.07 -11.49
C VAL A 148 -7.07 10.83 -12.21
N GLY A 149 -5.76 10.71 -12.31
CA GLY A 149 -5.08 9.45 -12.63
C GLY A 149 -4.70 8.72 -11.36
N ILE A 150 -5.03 7.43 -11.29
CA ILE A 150 -4.56 6.51 -10.25
C ILE A 150 -3.80 5.40 -10.95
N SER A 151 -2.56 5.18 -10.52
CA SER A 151 -1.67 4.18 -11.11
C SER A 151 -0.85 3.46 -10.05
N PHE A 152 -0.27 2.33 -10.42
CA PHE A 152 0.64 1.55 -9.58
C PHE A 152 1.94 1.37 -10.33
N VAL A 153 3.07 1.52 -9.65
CA VAL A 153 4.41 1.42 -10.24
C VAL A 153 5.25 0.49 -9.37
N HIS A 154 5.88 -0.52 -9.97
CA HIS A 154 6.75 -1.45 -9.25
C HIS A 154 7.73 -2.12 -10.21
N ASP A 155 8.89 -2.52 -9.71
CA ASP A 155 9.91 -3.25 -10.48
C ASP A 155 9.52 -4.71 -10.78
N ASP A 156 8.44 -5.20 -10.15
CA ASP A 156 7.97 -6.58 -10.23
C ASP A 156 6.69 -6.61 -11.05
N ALA A 157 6.79 -6.93 -12.34
CA ALA A 157 5.63 -7.08 -13.23
C ALA A 157 4.60 -8.10 -12.69
N ARG A 158 5.05 -9.14 -11.97
CA ARG A 158 4.18 -10.19 -11.45
C ARG A 158 3.31 -9.67 -10.31
N LEU A 159 3.83 -8.73 -9.50
CA LEU A 159 3.04 -8.01 -8.51
C LEU A 159 1.89 -7.25 -9.19
N LEU A 160 2.23 -6.49 -10.23
CA LEU A 160 1.27 -5.62 -10.89
C LEU A 160 0.21 -6.44 -11.63
N GLU A 161 0.56 -7.55 -12.27
CA GLU A 161 -0.43 -8.48 -12.83
C GLU A 161 -1.33 -9.11 -11.76
N ALA A 162 -0.78 -9.52 -10.62
CA ALA A 162 -1.59 -10.05 -9.52
C ALA A 162 -2.57 -9.00 -8.98
N LEU A 163 -2.14 -7.74 -8.86
CA LEU A 163 -3.02 -6.64 -8.46
C LEU A 163 -4.07 -6.31 -9.53
N ARG A 164 -3.73 -6.35 -10.82
CA ARG A 164 -4.71 -6.18 -11.92
C ARG A 164 -5.81 -7.25 -11.84
N SER A 165 -5.45 -8.52 -11.66
CA SER A 165 -6.42 -9.60 -11.46
C SER A 165 -7.32 -9.30 -10.26
N LEU A 166 -6.72 -8.91 -9.14
CA LEU A 166 -7.45 -8.62 -7.90
C LEU A 166 -8.42 -7.43 -8.05
N LEU A 167 -8.07 -6.39 -8.81
CA LEU A 167 -8.98 -5.29 -9.14
C LEU A 167 -10.10 -5.71 -10.11
N GLY A 168 -9.80 -6.59 -11.06
CA GLY A 168 -10.78 -7.15 -12.00
C GLY A 168 -11.84 -8.02 -11.30
N ASP A 169 -11.47 -8.70 -10.22
CA ASP A 169 -12.39 -9.54 -9.44
C ASP A 169 -13.18 -8.75 -8.38
N ALA A 170 -12.90 -7.45 -8.21
CA ALA A 170 -13.54 -6.60 -7.20
C ALA A 170 -15.01 -6.29 -7.52
N ALA A 171 -15.79 -6.03 -6.46
CA ALA A 171 -17.13 -5.45 -6.53
C ALA A 171 -17.12 -4.12 -5.76
N PRO A 172 -17.25 -2.96 -6.42
CA PRO A 172 -17.55 -2.75 -7.84
C PRO A 172 -16.40 -3.14 -8.76
N GLU A 173 -16.72 -3.34 -10.05
CA GLU A 173 -15.72 -3.56 -11.09
C GLU A 173 -14.77 -2.35 -11.16
N ILE A 174 -13.46 -2.60 -11.13
CA ILE A 174 -12.43 -1.56 -11.21
C ILE A 174 -11.60 -1.84 -12.47
N PRO A 175 -12.00 -1.29 -13.62
CA PRO A 175 -11.29 -1.55 -14.87
C PRO A 175 -9.90 -0.92 -14.83
N THR A 176 -8.90 -1.68 -15.28
CA THR A 176 -7.50 -1.26 -15.35
C THR A 176 -7.01 -1.22 -16.78
N ALA A 177 -6.09 -0.30 -17.09
CA ALA A 177 -5.34 -0.33 -18.33
C ALA A 177 -4.37 -1.53 -18.39
N GLU A 178 -3.79 -1.77 -19.56
CA GLU A 178 -2.75 -2.78 -19.73
C GLU A 178 -1.46 -2.43 -18.99
N LEU A 179 -0.75 -3.46 -18.55
CA LEU A 179 0.59 -3.32 -17.99
C LEU A 179 1.55 -2.74 -19.04
N SER A 180 2.37 -1.78 -18.62
CA SER A 180 3.35 -1.11 -19.46
C SER A 180 4.68 -0.98 -18.74
N GLU A 181 5.78 -0.87 -19.50
CA GLU A 181 7.08 -0.51 -18.94
C GLU A 181 7.12 0.98 -18.57
N SER A 182 7.79 1.31 -17.47
CA SER A 182 8.03 2.69 -17.07
C SER A 182 9.30 3.25 -17.72
N SER A 183 9.28 4.53 -18.08
CA SER A 183 10.45 5.23 -18.65
C SER A 183 11.63 5.32 -17.69
N SER A 184 11.41 5.15 -16.39
CA SER A 184 12.45 5.17 -15.35
C SER A 184 12.92 3.78 -14.92
N GLY A 185 12.50 2.72 -15.63
CA GLY A 185 12.68 1.33 -15.20
C GLY A 185 11.47 0.81 -14.41
N GLY A 186 11.33 -0.51 -14.40
CA GLY A 186 10.17 -1.20 -13.81
C GLY A 186 8.93 -1.15 -14.69
N TYR A 187 7.77 -1.38 -14.07
CA TYR A 187 6.48 -1.54 -14.73
C TYR A 187 5.43 -0.66 -14.06
N TRP A 188 4.35 -0.38 -14.79
CA TRP A 188 3.21 0.34 -14.26
C TRP A 188 1.92 -0.02 -14.98
N PHE A 189 0.80 0.18 -14.29
CA PHE A 189 -0.52 0.25 -14.93
C PHE A 189 -1.37 1.31 -14.21
N GLY A 190 -2.40 1.80 -14.90
CA GLY A 190 -3.37 2.74 -14.35
C GLY A 190 -4.77 2.13 -14.25
N LEU A 191 -5.66 2.81 -13.56
CA LEU A 191 -7.08 2.62 -13.83
C LEU A 191 -7.37 2.94 -15.30
N ALA A 192 -8.33 2.23 -15.89
CA ALA A 192 -8.75 2.48 -17.27
C ALA A 192 -9.30 3.90 -17.42
N SER A 193 -9.28 4.43 -18.64
CA SER A 193 -9.70 5.81 -18.91
C SER A 193 -11.18 6.08 -18.62
N ASP A 194 -12.00 5.03 -18.62
CA ASP A 194 -13.44 5.02 -18.33
C ASP A 194 -13.76 4.53 -16.90
N ALA A 195 -12.75 4.18 -16.09
CA ALA A 195 -12.94 3.92 -14.68
C ALA A 195 -13.48 5.17 -13.95
N ASP A 196 -14.22 4.98 -12.85
CA ASP A 196 -14.63 6.07 -11.95
C ASP A 196 -13.65 6.17 -10.76
N PRO A 197 -12.75 7.17 -10.73
CA PRO A 197 -11.81 7.37 -9.63
C PRO A 197 -12.52 7.64 -8.29
N ALA A 198 -13.72 8.19 -8.30
CA ALA A 198 -14.49 8.46 -7.09
C ALA A 198 -15.12 7.18 -6.53
N ALA A 199 -15.63 6.29 -7.39
CA ALA A 199 -16.07 4.97 -6.98
C ALA A 199 -14.91 4.16 -6.41
N PHE A 200 -13.76 4.14 -7.11
CA PHE A 200 -12.55 3.50 -6.61
C PHE A 200 -12.12 4.06 -5.25
N ALA A 201 -12.05 5.39 -5.10
CA ALA A 201 -11.65 6.02 -3.85
C ALA A 201 -12.57 5.64 -2.69
N ARG A 202 -13.90 5.68 -2.91
CA ARG A 202 -14.88 5.28 -1.90
C ARG A 202 -14.72 3.81 -1.53
N TRP A 203 -14.57 2.95 -2.53
CA TRP A 203 -14.40 1.52 -2.30
C TRP A 203 -13.10 1.25 -1.55
N VAL A 204 -11.94 1.70 -2.02
CA VAL A 204 -10.65 1.32 -1.40
C VAL A 204 -10.53 1.83 0.04
N TYR A 205 -11.14 2.97 0.38
CA TYR A 205 -11.10 3.55 1.71
C TYR A 205 -12.34 3.28 2.58
N ALA A 206 -13.33 2.49 2.13
CA ALA A 206 -14.51 2.23 2.96
C ALA A 206 -14.11 1.56 4.30
N GLY A 207 -14.74 2.00 5.41
CA GLY A 207 -14.45 1.48 6.76
C GLY A 207 -13.07 1.88 7.32
N SER A 208 -12.30 2.72 6.62
CA SER A 208 -10.96 3.15 7.07
C SER A 208 -10.99 3.96 8.36
N ASP A 209 -12.06 4.73 8.60
CA ASP A 209 -12.19 5.50 9.83
C ASP A 209 -12.36 4.59 11.06
N ASP A 210 -13.13 3.51 10.94
CA ASP A 210 -13.42 2.61 12.07
C ASP A 210 -12.27 1.64 12.37
N SER A 211 -11.56 1.22 11.32
CA SER A 211 -10.45 0.26 11.41
C SER A 211 -9.10 0.91 11.67
N GLU A 212 -8.97 2.21 11.40
CA GLU A 212 -7.70 2.96 11.44
C GLU A 212 -6.60 2.39 10.52
N LEU A 213 -6.96 1.50 9.58
CA LEU A 213 -6.04 0.90 8.62
C LEU A 213 -5.88 1.82 7.40
N TYR A 214 -5.07 2.88 7.51
CA TYR A 214 -4.74 3.77 6.40
C TYR A 214 -3.54 4.67 6.67
N ALA A 215 -2.89 5.13 5.60
CA ALA A 215 -1.96 6.25 5.60
C ALA A 215 -2.73 7.58 5.44
N ALA A 216 -2.66 8.44 6.45
CA ALA A 216 -3.44 9.68 6.51
C ALA A 216 -3.16 10.60 5.31
N ASP A 217 -1.90 10.72 4.89
CA ASP A 217 -1.53 11.60 3.79
C ASP A 217 -1.95 11.06 2.43
N ARG A 218 -1.84 9.74 2.25
CA ARG A 218 -2.30 9.05 1.03
C ARG A 218 -3.80 9.19 0.86
N ARG A 219 -4.55 8.91 1.92
CA ARG A 219 -6.01 9.05 1.97
C ARG A 219 -6.45 10.48 1.66
N ARG A 220 -5.81 11.46 2.31
CA ARG A 220 -6.09 12.89 2.12
C ARG A 220 -5.76 13.35 0.70
N LYS A 221 -4.64 12.91 0.13
CA LYS A 221 -4.25 13.23 -1.26
C LYS A 221 -5.27 12.68 -2.25
N LEU A 222 -5.70 11.43 -2.09
CA LEU A 222 -6.71 10.83 -2.96
C LEU A 222 -8.03 11.59 -2.85
N ARG A 223 -8.54 11.80 -1.63
CA ARG A 223 -9.78 12.53 -1.38
C ARG A 223 -9.78 13.89 -2.07
N ARG A 224 -8.77 14.73 -1.79
CA ARG A 224 -8.69 16.09 -2.37
C ARG A 224 -8.59 16.08 -3.89
N SER A 225 -7.86 15.12 -4.46
CA SER A 225 -7.73 15.02 -5.92
C SER A 225 -9.07 14.70 -6.57
N VAL A 226 -9.83 13.77 -5.99
CA VAL A 226 -11.15 13.37 -6.49
C VAL A 226 -12.19 14.47 -6.27
N GLU A 227 -12.26 15.08 -5.09
CA GLU A 227 -13.16 16.20 -4.82
C GLU A 227 -12.93 17.36 -5.79
N ARG A 228 -11.65 17.69 -6.05
CA ARG A 228 -11.27 18.71 -7.03
C ARG A 228 -11.74 18.37 -8.44
N ALA A 229 -11.62 17.11 -8.86
CA ALA A 229 -12.08 16.66 -10.18
C ALA A 229 -13.61 16.68 -10.33
N MET A 230 -14.33 16.38 -9.25
CA MET A 230 -15.80 16.44 -9.23
C MET A 230 -16.35 17.87 -9.13
N GLY A 231 -15.49 18.88 -8.91
CA GLY A 231 -15.92 20.24 -8.57
C GLY A 231 -16.64 20.32 -7.20
N GLY A 232 -16.44 19.31 -6.34
CA GLY A 232 -17.02 19.23 -5.01
C GLY A 232 -16.32 20.13 -4.01
N GLY A 233 -17.02 20.45 -2.91
CA GLY A 233 -16.42 21.09 -1.75
C GLY A 233 -15.49 20.14 -0.99
N VAL A 234 -14.68 20.72 -0.09
CA VAL A 234 -13.86 19.96 0.87
C VAL A 234 -14.77 19.05 1.69
N ASP A 235 -14.38 17.79 1.85
CA ASP A 235 -15.10 16.74 2.60
C ASP A 235 -16.44 16.29 1.97
N SER A 236 -16.64 16.54 0.68
CA SER A 236 -17.79 16.00 -0.06
C SER A 236 -17.69 14.50 -0.33
N LEU A 237 -16.49 13.91 -0.20
CA LEU A 237 -16.25 12.49 -0.42
C LEU A 237 -16.08 11.74 0.91
N SER A 238 -17.10 10.97 1.29
CA SER A 238 -17.13 10.13 2.50
C SER A 238 -16.59 8.72 2.25
N PHE A 239 -15.90 8.20 3.26
CA PHE A 239 -15.33 6.85 3.32
C PHE A 239 -15.95 5.99 4.44
N SER A 240 -16.99 6.47 5.11
CA SER A 240 -17.77 5.65 6.04
C SER A 240 -18.53 4.58 5.26
N GLU A 241 -18.71 3.39 5.86
CA GLU A 241 -19.58 2.37 5.28
C GLU A 241 -21.01 2.91 5.17
N ARG A 242 -21.68 2.63 4.04
CA ARG A 242 -23.09 2.97 3.82
C ARG A 242 -23.94 1.72 3.86
#